data_AF-Q8YAH8-F1
#
_entry.id   AF-Q8YAH8-F1
#
_cell.length_a   1.000
_cell.length_b   1.000
_cell.length_c   1.000
_cell.angle_alpha   90.00
_cell.angle_beta   90.00
_cell.angle_gamma   90.00
#
_symmetry.space_group_name_H-M   'P 1'
#
loop_
_entity.id
_entity.type
_entity.pdbx_description
1 polymer ?
#
loop_
_entity_poly.entity_id
_entity_poly.type
_entity_poly.pdbx_seq_one_letter_code
_entity_poly.pdbx_strand_id
1 'polypeptide(L)'
;MLKNYYTGFEGYPEIDFYTYINGEKTGIEMWEGYFDNIMNEFSPVDGRWVSLAYYYHLYEGWYDESPWVIPDNKKALEQFGTIDIKVLDNVTQEIMMKLIKLLKDNLDSEIFIEYS
;
A
#
# COMPACT_ATOMS: atom_id res chain seq x y z
N MET A 1 -2.47 15.75 5.42
CA MET A 1 -3.84 15.65 4.85
C MET A 1 -3.93 14.42 3.96
N LEU A 2 -4.98 13.61 4.12
CA LEU A 2 -5.23 12.39 3.35
C LEU A 2 -5.79 12.70 1.95
N LYS A 3 -5.52 11.84 0.98
CA LYS A 3 -6.18 11.83 -0.33
C LYS A 3 -7.00 10.55 -0.45
N ASN A 4 -8.23 10.68 -0.93
CA ASN A 4 -9.23 9.63 -0.81
C ASN A 4 -9.65 9.11 -2.19
N TYR A 5 -9.86 7.80 -2.30
CA TYR A 5 -10.18 7.10 -3.55
C TYR A 5 -11.37 6.16 -3.37
N TYR A 6 -12.58 6.71 -3.54
CA TYR A 6 -13.82 6.00 -3.17
C TYR A 6 -14.79 5.66 -4.30
N THR A 7 -14.39 5.76 -5.56
CA THR A 7 -15.28 5.41 -6.69
C THR A 7 -14.91 4.03 -7.22
N GLY A 8 -15.88 3.15 -7.53
CA GLY A 8 -15.68 1.87 -8.23
C GLY A 8 -15.64 0.61 -7.36
N PHE A 9 -15.38 0.74 -6.06
CA PHE A 9 -15.37 -0.35 -5.07
C PHE A 9 -16.20 0.01 -3.83
N GLU A 10 -17.32 0.70 -4.03
CA GLU A 10 -18.16 1.19 -2.93
C GLU A 10 -18.67 0.05 -2.05
N GLY A 11 -18.49 0.20 -0.73
CA GLY A 11 -18.95 -0.77 0.27
C GLY A 11 -17.97 -1.92 0.55
N TYR A 12 -16.79 -1.92 -0.09
CA TYR A 12 -15.65 -2.73 0.34
C TYR A 12 -14.99 -2.09 1.57
N PRO A 13 -14.15 -2.82 2.29
CA PRO A 13 -13.29 -2.24 3.33
C PRO A 13 -12.29 -1.22 2.77
N GLU A 14 -11.75 -0.37 3.64
CA GLU A 14 -10.74 0.64 3.32
C GLU A 14 -9.34 0.19 3.74
N ILE A 15 -8.35 0.61 2.96
CA ILE A 15 -6.92 0.48 3.26
C ILE A 15 -6.31 1.89 3.27
N ASP A 16 -5.70 2.22 4.40
CA ASP A 16 -5.03 3.48 4.66
C ASP A 16 -3.52 3.29 4.71
N PHE A 17 -2.77 4.05 3.91
CA PHE A 17 -1.31 4.15 4.02
C PHE A 17 -0.93 5.54 4.51
N TYR A 18 -0.29 5.65 5.66
CA TYR A 18 0.02 6.96 6.23
C TYR A 18 1.27 7.01 7.11
N THR A 19 1.73 8.22 7.36
CA THR A 19 2.75 8.55 8.36
C THR A 19 2.32 9.81 9.12
N TYR A 20 3.06 10.16 10.17
CA TYR A 20 2.87 11.40 10.90
C TYR A 20 3.98 12.40 10.57
N ILE A 21 3.60 13.53 9.99
CA ILE A 21 4.52 14.66 9.72
C ILE A 21 4.14 15.79 10.65
N ASN A 22 5.05 16.19 11.56
CA ASN A 22 4.79 17.21 12.57
C ASN A 22 3.53 16.94 13.42
N GLY A 23 3.21 15.67 13.67
CA GLY A 23 2.02 15.24 14.42
C GLY A 23 0.74 15.14 13.59
N GLU A 24 0.78 15.42 12.28
CA GLU A 24 -0.39 15.31 11.39
C GLU A 24 -0.37 14.03 10.54
N LYS A 25 -1.48 13.28 10.54
CA LYS A 25 -1.69 12.12 9.66
C LYS A 25 -1.65 12.57 8.19
N THR A 26 -0.71 12.02 7.42
CA THR A 26 -0.52 12.31 6.01
C THR A 26 -0.30 11.01 5.24
N GLY A 27 -1.02 10.84 4.13
CA GLY A 27 -1.12 9.54 3.50
C GLY A 27 -2.18 9.47 2.42
N ILE A 28 -2.58 8.26 2.09
CA ILE A 28 -3.57 7.90 1.08
C ILE A 28 -4.57 6.94 1.71
N GLU A 29 -5.84 7.16 1.41
CA GLU A 29 -6.97 6.36 1.84
C GLU A 29 -7.68 5.84 0.57
N MET A 30 -7.93 4.54 0.50
CA MET A 30 -8.49 3.90 -0.69
C MET A 30 -9.37 2.72 -0.33
N TRP A 31 -10.34 2.38 -1.20
CA TRP A 31 -10.99 1.07 -1.11
C TRP A 31 -9.99 -0.07 -1.30
N GLU A 32 -10.15 -1.15 -0.54
CA GLU A 32 -9.30 -2.36 -0.61
C GLU A 32 -9.20 -2.90 -2.04
N GLY A 33 -10.25 -2.82 -2.85
CA GLY A 33 -10.20 -3.29 -4.23
C GLY A 33 -9.14 -2.61 -5.11
N TYR A 34 -8.80 -1.34 -4.83
CA TYR A 34 -7.66 -0.68 -5.49
C TYR A 34 -6.32 -1.23 -5.02
N PHE A 35 -6.22 -1.55 -3.74
CA PHE A 35 -5.03 -2.14 -3.16
C PHE A 35 -4.83 -3.58 -3.68
N ASP A 36 -5.90 -4.36 -3.77
CA ASP A 36 -5.93 -5.70 -4.38
C ASP A 36 -5.43 -5.66 -5.82
N ASN A 37 -5.90 -4.71 -6.63
CA ASN A 37 -5.44 -4.55 -8.01
C ASN A 37 -3.92 -4.38 -8.08
N ILE A 38 -3.30 -3.69 -7.12
CA ILE A 38 -1.84 -3.53 -7.09
C ILE A 38 -1.17 -4.81 -6.58
N MET A 39 -1.68 -5.41 -5.50
CA MET A 39 -1.10 -6.60 -4.89
C MET A 39 -1.11 -7.81 -5.83
N ASN A 40 -2.16 -7.94 -6.66
CA ASN A 40 -2.29 -8.99 -7.66
C ASN A 40 -1.25 -8.93 -8.79
N GLU A 41 -0.57 -7.80 -8.98
CA GLU A 41 0.50 -7.67 -9.98
C GLU A 41 1.88 -8.10 -9.44
N PHE A 42 2.02 -8.37 -8.14
CA PHE A 42 3.26 -8.90 -7.61
C PHE A 42 3.45 -10.37 -7.96
N SER A 43 4.69 -10.72 -8.26
CA SER A 43 5.12 -12.10 -8.47
C SER A 43 6.07 -12.55 -7.36
N PRO A 44 6.06 -13.85 -6.98
CA PRO A 44 7.03 -14.37 -6.02
C PRO A 44 8.46 -14.23 -6.52
N VAL A 45 9.40 -13.92 -5.62
CA VAL A 45 10.84 -13.92 -5.88
C VAL A 45 11.41 -15.26 -5.43
N ASP A 46 12.03 -16.01 -6.35
CA ASP A 46 12.53 -17.37 -6.10
C ASP A 46 11.50 -18.31 -5.45
N GLY A 47 10.23 -18.16 -5.87
CA GLY A 47 9.11 -18.97 -5.39
C GLY A 47 8.55 -18.56 -4.02
N ARG A 48 8.93 -17.39 -3.49
CA ARG A 48 8.44 -16.88 -2.20
C ARG A 48 7.87 -15.47 -2.32
N TRP A 49 6.80 -15.22 -1.60
CA TRP A 49 6.31 -13.87 -1.38
C TRP A 49 7.27 -13.12 -0.46
N VAL A 50 7.48 -11.84 -0.76
CA VAL A 50 8.40 -10.96 -0.02
C VAL A 50 7.71 -9.63 0.25
N SER A 51 8.20 -8.88 1.25
CA SER A 51 7.73 -7.54 1.58
C SER A 51 6.20 -7.46 1.75
N LEU A 52 5.48 -6.51 1.14
CA LEU A 52 4.04 -6.33 1.37
C LEU A 52 3.23 -7.51 0.82
N ALA A 53 3.62 -8.06 -0.33
CA ALA A 53 2.97 -9.24 -0.90
C ALA A 53 3.01 -10.47 0.03
N TYR A 54 4.04 -10.60 0.87
CA TYR A 54 4.10 -11.67 1.88
C TYR A 54 2.94 -11.57 2.86
N TYR A 55 2.74 -10.39 3.46
CA TYR A 55 1.68 -10.17 4.45
C TYR A 55 0.29 -10.25 3.80
N TYR A 56 0.15 -9.66 2.61
CA TYR A 56 -1.09 -9.73 1.84
C TYR A 56 -1.55 -11.17 1.58
N HIS A 57 -0.67 -12.01 1.03
CA HIS A 57 -1.06 -13.38 0.66
C HIS A 57 -1.20 -14.35 1.84
N LEU A 58 -0.70 -13.99 3.01
CA LEU A 58 -0.86 -14.77 4.23
C LEU A 58 -1.97 -14.23 5.15
N TYR A 59 -2.63 -13.13 4.76
CA TYR A 59 -3.59 -12.42 5.61
C TYR A 59 -3.00 -12.02 6.97
N GLU A 60 -1.70 -11.70 7.01
CA GLU A 60 -0.98 -11.22 8.19
C GLU A 60 -0.79 -9.70 8.12
N GLY A 61 -0.25 -9.10 9.19
CA GLY A 61 0.06 -7.67 9.21
C GLY A 61 -1.18 -6.82 9.45
N TRP A 62 -1.54 -5.93 8.53
CA TRP A 62 -2.69 -5.01 8.70
C TRP A 62 -4.05 -5.73 8.80
N TYR A 63 -4.15 -6.99 8.36
CA TYR A 63 -5.38 -7.78 8.54
C TYR A 63 -5.56 -8.27 9.99
N ASP A 64 -4.46 -8.53 10.71
CA ASP A 64 -4.49 -9.07 12.08
C ASP A 64 -4.16 -8.00 13.15
N GLU A 65 -3.36 -6.99 12.79
CA GLU A 65 -2.77 -5.99 13.68
C GLU A 65 -2.95 -4.57 13.11
N SER A 66 -4.19 -4.13 12.90
CA SER A 66 -4.49 -2.77 12.40
C SER A 66 -4.50 -1.73 13.54
N PRO A 67 -3.76 -0.59 13.45
CA PRO A 67 -2.84 -0.21 12.39
C PRO A 67 -1.48 -0.91 12.52
N TRP A 68 -0.90 -1.29 11.38
CA TRP A 68 0.33 -2.07 11.30
C TRP A 68 1.49 -1.27 10.69
N VAL A 69 2.68 -1.33 11.29
CA VAL A 69 3.88 -0.62 10.77
C VAL A 69 4.56 -1.45 9.69
N ILE A 70 4.85 -0.84 8.54
CA ILE A 70 5.65 -1.46 7.47
C ILE A 70 7.06 -1.78 8.01
N PRO A 71 7.51 -3.05 8.00
CA PRO A 71 8.78 -3.44 8.60
C PRO A 71 10.01 -2.92 7.85
N ASP A 72 9.89 -2.72 6.54
CA ASP A 72 10.99 -2.28 5.68
C ASP A 72 10.46 -1.46 4.49
N ASN A 73 10.45 -0.14 4.65
CA ASN A 73 9.99 0.79 3.61
C ASN A 73 10.81 0.71 2.32
N LYS A 74 12.11 0.35 2.41
CA LYS A 74 12.98 0.23 1.24
C LYS A 74 12.58 -0.98 0.41
N LYS A 75 12.36 -2.13 1.05
CA LYS A 75 11.85 -3.33 0.36
C LYS A 75 10.45 -3.15 -0.20
N ALA A 76 9.57 -2.46 0.53
CA ALA A 76 8.24 -2.13 0.01
C ALA A 76 8.34 -1.28 -1.27
N LEU A 77 9.20 -0.25 -1.24
CA LEU A 77 9.44 0.61 -2.39
C LEU A 77 10.06 -0.15 -3.58
N GLU A 78 11.06 -0.99 -3.33
CA GLU A 78 11.69 -1.85 -4.34
C GLU A 78 10.65 -2.77 -4.99
N GLN A 79 9.77 -3.37 -4.18
CA GLN A 79 8.69 -4.24 -4.66
C GLN A 79 7.72 -3.48 -5.56
N PHE A 80 7.21 -2.30 -5.19
CA PHE A 80 6.37 -1.50 -6.10
C PHE A 80 7.08 -1.18 -7.43
N GLY A 81 8.41 -1.05 -7.42
CA GLY A 81 9.21 -0.84 -8.62
C GLY A 81 9.23 -2.00 -9.61
N THR A 82 8.74 -3.19 -9.24
CA THR A 82 8.70 -4.36 -10.13
C THR A 82 7.44 -4.42 -11.00
N ILE A 83 6.40 -3.65 -10.68
CA ILE A 83 5.14 -3.64 -11.43
C ILE A 83 5.31 -2.80 -12.71
N ASP A 84 4.90 -3.35 -13.85
CA ASP A 84 4.67 -2.53 -15.05
C ASP A 84 3.37 -1.73 -14.86
N ILE A 85 3.51 -0.47 -14.44
CA ILE A 85 2.38 0.42 -14.14
C ILE A 85 1.32 0.48 -15.25
N LYS A 86 1.66 0.20 -16.51
CA LYS A 86 0.72 0.27 -17.63
C LYS A 86 -0.34 -0.82 -17.64
N VAL A 87 -0.18 -1.88 -16.85
CA VAL A 87 -1.18 -2.96 -16.73
C VAL A 87 -2.36 -2.56 -15.84
N LEU A 88 -2.17 -1.53 -15.00
CA LEU A 88 -3.17 -1.03 -14.07
C LEU A 88 -4.11 -0.04 -14.75
N ASP A 89 -5.35 0.10 -14.27
CA ASP A 89 -6.24 1.19 -14.70
C ASP A 89 -5.74 2.55 -14.18
N ASN A 90 -6.23 3.63 -14.79
CA ASN A 90 -5.72 4.99 -14.51
C ASN A 90 -5.82 5.41 -13.03
N VAL A 91 -6.85 4.98 -12.30
CA VAL A 91 -7.01 5.35 -10.90
C VAL A 91 -6.01 4.57 -10.04
N THR A 92 -5.90 3.26 -10.29
CA THR A 92 -4.91 2.41 -9.61
C THR A 92 -3.48 2.87 -9.89
N GLN A 93 -3.16 3.32 -11.10
CA GLN A 93 -1.87 3.94 -11.43
C GLN A 93 -1.60 5.18 -10.57
N GLU A 94 -2.57 6.07 -10.41
CA GLU A 94 -2.43 7.27 -9.60
C GLU A 94 -2.17 6.92 -8.13
N ILE A 95 -2.92 5.96 -7.60
CA ILE A 95 -2.75 5.44 -6.24
C ILE A 95 -1.33 4.88 -6.05
N MET A 96 -0.88 3.98 -6.94
CA MET A 96 0.43 3.36 -6.85
C MET A 96 1.55 4.41 -6.90
N MET A 97 1.44 5.44 -7.76
CA MET A 97 2.41 6.53 -7.80
C MET A 97 2.46 7.34 -6.49
N LYS A 98 1.31 7.56 -5.84
CA LYS A 98 1.26 8.23 -4.54
C LYS A 98 1.85 7.36 -3.43
N LEU A 99 1.59 6.05 -3.43
CA LEU A 99 2.19 5.10 -2.48
C LEU A 99 3.72 5.06 -2.61
N ILE A 100 4.22 4.95 -3.85
CA ILE A 100 5.66 5.05 -4.16
C ILE A 100 6.25 6.36 -3.64
N LYS A 101 5.54 7.49 -3.82
CA LYS A 101 5.99 8.78 -3.33
C LYS A 101 6.01 8.82 -1.80
N LEU A 102 4.97 8.33 -1.13
CA LEU A 102 4.89 8.27 0.33
C LEU A 102 6.08 7.49 0.90
N LEU A 103 6.38 6.31 0.35
CA LEU A 103 7.54 5.50 0.75
C LEU A 103 8.86 6.23 0.50
N LYS A 104 9.06 6.79 -0.70
CA LYS A 104 10.30 7.52 -1.06
C LYS A 104 10.58 8.70 -0.13
N ASP A 105 9.56 9.46 0.20
CA ASP A 105 9.69 10.66 1.04
C ASP A 105 9.90 10.31 2.53
N ASN A 106 9.63 9.06 2.94
CA ASN A 106 9.58 8.64 4.35
C ASN A 106 10.31 7.30 4.60
N LEU A 107 11.40 7.04 3.87
CA LEU A 107 12.14 5.78 3.96
C LEU A 107 12.62 5.41 5.36
N ASP A 108 12.95 6.41 6.19
CA ASP A 108 13.48 6.21 7.54
C ASP A 108 12.44 6.57 8.64
N SER A 109 11.17 6.77 8.27
CA SER A 109 10.06 7.05 9.18
C SER A 109 9.12 5.83 9.28
N GLU A 110 8.34 5.75 10.35
CA GLU A 110 7.25 4.77 10.42
C GLU A 110 6.17 5.12 9.40
N ILE A 111 5.76 4.12 8.62
CA ILE A 111 4.60 4.18 7.73
C ILE A 111 3.67 3.05 8.17
N PHE A 112 2.41 3.41 8.35
CA PHE A 112 1.36 2.55 8.86
C PHE A 112 0.44 2.14 7.72
N ILE A 113 -0.07 0.91 7.81
CA ILE A 113 -1.17 0.39 7.01
C ILE A 113 -2.32 0.10 7.98
N GLU A 114 -3.48 0.69 7.72
CA GLU A 114 -4.69 0.52 8.53
C GLU A 114 -5.82 -0.03 7.66
N TYR A 115 -6.48 -1.07 8.15
CA TYR A 115 -7.65 -1.70 7.53
C TYR A 115 -8.90 -1.37 8.35
N SER A 116 -9.98 -0.90 7.69
CA SER A 116 -11.23 -0.47 8.34
C SER A 116 -12.50 -0.76 7.55
#